data_AF-A0A8B3JK94-F1
#
_entry.id   AF-A0A8B3JK94-F1
#
_cell.length_a   1.000
_cell.length_b   1.000
_cell.length_c   1.000
_cell.angle_alpha   90.00
_cell.angle_beta   90.00
_cell.angle_gamma   90.00
#
_symmetry.space_group_name_H-M   'P 1'
#
loop_
_entity.id
_entity.type
_entity.pdbx_description
1 polymer ?
#
loop_
_entity_poly.entity_id
_entity_poly.type
_entity_poly.pdbx_seq_one_letter_code
_entity_poly.pdbx_strand_id
1 'polypeptide(L)'
;MKEIKNNDVYLTLDDKKSDEFILKQNLDALRKSKNDEMTRITQDLVSIPAALVRLKWQNRRDIYPLQVKEEIYGAVMNAIIEQRPELKEKLLGRLEANYQYLLAREIATLRLTRKLADGEYRTSNVTCVALDEDALASGSSAPTEPPR
;
A
#
# COMPACT_ATOMS: atom_id res chain seq x y z
N MET A 1 -43.22 22.53 58.46
CA MET A 1 -42.64 22.32 57.13
C MET A 1 -42.00 20.94 57.13
N LYS A 2 -42.38 20.05 56.20
CA LYS A 2 -41.73 18.73 56.03
C LYS A 2 -40.54 18.91 55.10
N GLU A 3 -39.34 18.69 55.61
CA GLU A 3 -38.11 18.66 54.81
C GLU A 3 -38.10 17.40 53.95
N ILE A 4 -38.28 17.57 52.65
CA ILE A 4 -38.13 16.52 51.66
C ILE A 4 -36.62 16.37 51.45
N LYS A 5 -36.05 15.26 51.92
CA LYS A 5 -34.66 14.88 51.63
C LYS A 5 -34.61 14.44 50.18
N ASN A 6 -34.18 15.33 49.30
CA ASN A 6 -33.84 15.00 47.92
C ASN A 6 -32.58 14.12 47.94
N ASN A 7 -32.79 12.81 47.79
CA ASN A 7 -31.75 11.84 47.56
C ASN A 7 -31.42 11.81 46.07
N ASP A 8 -30.85 12.90 45.56
CA ASP A 8 -30.29 12.94 44.22
C ASP A 8 -28.86 12.39 44.28
N VAL A 9 -28.77 11.06 44.38
CA VAL A 9 -27.54 10.34 44.06
C VAL A 9 -27.36 10.48 42.55
N TYR A 10 -26.69 11.55 42.13
CA TYR A 10 -26.13 11.64 40.80
C TYR A 10 -25.16 10.47 40.63
N LEU A 11 -25.61 9.43 39.91
CA LEU A 11 -24.73 8.46 39.29
C LEU A 11 -23.85 9.22 38.31
N THR A 12 -22.75 9.81 38.80
CA THR A 12 -21.64 10.22 37.95
C THR A 12 -21.03 8.92 37.43
N LEU A 13 -21.57 8.42 36.30
CA LEU A 13 -20.88 7.44 35.49
C LEU A 13 -19.52 8.09 35.16
N ASP A 14 -18.49 7.56 35.81
CA ASP A 14 -17.12 8.02 35.70
C ASP A 14 -16.72 7.91 34.22
N ASP A 15 -16.61 9.02 33.49
CA ASP A 15 -16.39 9.06 32.02
C ASP A 15 -15.17 8.22 31.59
N LYS A 16 -14.22 8.02 32.50
CA LYS A 16 -13.06 7.14 32.34
C LYS A 16 -13.46 5.68 32.06
N LYS A 17 -14.53 5.19 32.67
CA LYS A 17 -15.03 3.82 32.47
C LYS A 17 -15.72 3.65 31.13
N SER A 18 -16.37 4.70 30.60
CA SER A 18 -16.90 4.69 29.23
C SER A 18 -15.79 4.74 28.18
N ASP A 19 -14.72 5.51 28.42
CA ASP A 19 -13.58 5.58 27.51
C ASP A 19 -12.82 4.25 27.44
N GLU A 20 -12.60 3.60 28.58
CA GLU A 20 -12.02 2.25 28.63
C GLU A 20 -12.89 1.21 27.90
N PHE A 21 -14.21 1.32 28.02
CA PHE A 21 -15.15 0.46 27.31
C PHE A 21 -15.10 0.69 25.80
N ILE A 22 -15.09 1.95 25.34
CA ILE A 22 -14.96 2.31 23.93
C ILE A 22 -13.61 1.82 23.39
N LEU A 23 -12.51 1.99 24.14
CA LEU A 23 -11.19 1.52 23.75
C LEU A 23 -11.16 0.01 23.59
N LYS A 24 -11.77 -0.74 24.51
CA LYS A 24 -11.88 -2.20 24.43
C LYS A 24 -12.68 -2.64 23.20
N GLN A 25 -13.81 -2.00 22.95
CA GLN A 25 -14.63 -2.27 21.77
C GLN A 25 -13.87 -1.97 20.47
N ASN A 26 -13.13 -0.87 20.42
CA ASN A 26 -12.30 -0.51 19.27
C ASN A 26 -11.15 -1.51 19.05
N LEU A 27 -10.50 -1.97 20.13
CA LEU A 27 -9.47 -3.01 20.06
C LEU A 27 -10.03 -4.34 19.54
N ASP A 28 -11.21 -4.74 20.02
CA ASP A 28 -11.88 -5.95 19.56
C ASP A 28 -12.33 -5.83 18.10
N ALA A 29 -12.82 -4.66 17.69
CA ALA A 29 -13.14 -4.36 16.29
C ALA A 29 -11.89 -4.41 15.39
N LEU A 30 -10.76 -3.83 15.84
CA LEU A 30 -9.49 -3.88 15.10
C LEU A 30 -8.95 -5.32 14.99
N ARG A 31 -9.01 -6.10 16.08
CA ARG A 31 -8.60 -7.52 16.07
C ARG A 31 -9.46 -8.33 15.13
N LYS A 32 -10.77 -8.10 15.14
CA LYS A 32 -11.70 -8.77 14.22
C LYS A 32 -11.40 -8.40 12.77
N SER A 33 -11.24 -7.11 12.47
CA SER A 33 -10.86 -6.64 11.13
C SER A 33 -9.53 -7.24 10.66
N LYS A 34 -8.51 -7.28 11.54
CA LYS A 34 -7.22 -7.91 11.24
C LYS A 34 -7.37 -9.41 10.93
N ASN A 35 -8.15 -10.13 11.73
CA ASN A 35 -8.36 -11.57 11.53
C ASN A 35 -9.18 -11.85 10.26
N ASP A 36 -10.15 -10.99 9.93
CA ASP A 36 -10.92 -11.07 8.69
C ASP A 36 -10.02 -10.78 7.47
N GLU A 37 -9.10 -9.83 7.57
CA GLU A 37 -8.07 -9.58 6.53
C GLU A 37 -7.10 -10.76 6.41
N MET A 38 -6.63 -11.32 7.53
CA MET A 38 -5.68 -12.43 7.52
C MET A 38 -6.31 -13.72 6.97
N THR A 39 -7.59 -13.95 7.21
CA THR A 39 -8.35 -15.08 6.62
C THR A 39 -8.59 -14.86 5.13
N ARG A 40 -8.87 -13.62 4.68
CA ARG A 40 -8.93 -13.27 3.25
C ARG A 40 -7.60 -13.51 2.55
N ILE A 41 -6.50 -13.01 3.12
CA ILE A 41 -5.14 -13.19 2.58
C ILE A 41 -4.79 -14.68 2.50
N THR A 42 -5.07 -15.44 3.56
CA THR A 42 -4.83 -16.89 3.59
C THR A 42 -5.68 -17.62 2.53
N GLN A 43 -6.94 -17.24 2.32
CA GLN A 43 -7.78 -17.82 1.25
C GLN A 43 -7.32 -17.43 -0.17
N ASP A 44 -6.79 -16.22 -0.35
CA ASP A 44 -6.20 -15.77 -1.62
C ASP A 44 -4.89 -16.53 -1.95
N LEU A 45 -4.11 -16.90 -0.92
CA LEU A 45 -2.92 -17.74 -1.04
C LEU A 45 -3.21 -19.18 -1.47
N VAL A 46 -4.41 -19.72 -1.21
CA VAL A 46 -4.77 -21.11 -1.56
C VAL A 46 -5.02 -21.30 -3.07
N SER A 47 -5.36 -20.25 -3.82
CA SER A 47 -5.61 -20.35 -5.26
C SER A 47 -5.33 -19.04 -6.01
N ILE A 48 -4.16 -19.00 -6.68
CA ILE A 48 -3.74 -17.90 -7.55
C ILE A 48 -4.83 -17.51 -8.57
N PRO A 49 -5.53 -18.45 -9.24
CA PRO A 49 -6.65 -18.10 -10.14
C PRO A 49 -7.81 -17.39 -9.44
N ALA A 50 -8.18 -17.80 -8.23
CA ALA A 50 -9.28 -17.20 -7.49
C ALA A 50 -8.95 -15.76 -7.05
N ALA A 51 -7.71 -15.53 -6.61
CA ALA A 51 -7.21 -14.19 -6.30
C ALA A 51 -7.20 -13.28 -7.55
N LEU A 52 -6.76 -13.79 -8.70
CA LEU A 52 -6.78 -13.05 -9.97
C LEU A 52 -8.19 -12.66 -10.42
N VAL A 53 -9.16 -13.57 -10.34
CA VAL A 53 -10.57 -13.27 -10.70
C VAL A 53 -11.14 -12.17 -9.79
N ARG A 54 -10.85 -12.23 -8.48
CA ARG A 54 -11.28 -11.19 -7.54
C ARG A 54 -10.63 -9.84 -7.81
N LEU A 55 -9.31 -9.80 -8.06
CA LEU A 55 -8.60 -8.58 -8.44
C LEU A 55 -9.15 -7.97 -9.72
N LYS A 56 -9.43 -8.80 -10.74
CA LYS A 56 -10.08 -8.35 -11.98
C LYS A 56 -11.47 -7.76 -11.70
N TRP A 57 -12.24 -8.38 -10.80
CA TRP A 57 -13.56 -7.88 -10.43
C TRP A 57 -13.52 -6.56 -9.65
N GLN A 58 -12.57 -6.40 -8.75
CA GLN A 58 -12.35 -5.16 -7.99
C GLN A 58 -11.96 -4.01 -8.93
N ASN A 59 -11.02 -4.25 -9.84
CA ASN A 59 -10.48 -3.26 -10.77
C ASN A 59 -11.26 -3.16 -12.09
N ARG A 60 -12.46 -3.75 -12.17
CA ARG A 60 -13.26 -3.85 -13.42
C ARG A 60 -13.53 -2.52 -14.09
N ARG A 61 -13.70 -1.44 -13.31
CA ARG A 61 -14.00 -0.10 -13.82
C ARG A 61 -12.82 0.52 -14.54
N ASP A 62 -11.60 0.11 -14.19
CA ASP A 62 -10.37 0.63 -14.78
C ASP A 62 -9.88 -0.28 -15.91
N ILE A 63 -10.04 -1.60 -15.76
CA ILE A 63 -9.57 -2.61 -16.73
C ILE A 63 -10.42 -2.61 -18.01
N TYR A 64 -11.76 -2.66 -17.90
CA TYR A 64 -12.60 -2.85 -19.09
C TYR A 64 -12.56 -1.69 -20.09
N PRO A 65 -12.54 -0.40 -19.67
CA PRO A 65 -12.37 0.69 -20.63
C PRO A 65 -11.03 0.64 -21.36
N LEU A 66 -9.96 0.15 -20.71
CA LEU A 66 -8.66 -0.02 -21.34
C LEU A 66 -8.71 -1.15 -22.38
N GLN A 67 -9.32 -2.29 -22.04
CA GLN A 67 -9.52 -3.40 -22.98
C GLN A 67 -10.32 -2.97 -24.22
N VAL A 68 -11.43 -2.25 -24.04
CA VAL A 68 -12.24 -1.74 -25.15
C VAL A 68 -11.43 -0.78 -26.03
N LYS A 69 -10.60 0.07 -25.43
CA LYS A 69 -9.71 0.96 -26.19
C LYS A 69 -8.66 0.15 -26.98
N GLU A 70 -8.06 -0.85 -26.37
CA GLU A 70 -7.09 -1.73 -27.05
C GLU A 70 -7.71 -2.45 -28.26
N GLU A 71 -8.93 -2.98 -28.12
CA GLU A 71 -9.66 -3.61 -29.21
C GLU A 71 -9.95 -2.63 -30.36
N ILE A 72 -10.43 -1.42 -30.04
CA ILE A 72 -10.69 -0.37 -31.03
C ILE A 72 -9.39 0.05 -31.74
N TYR A 73 -8.31 0.30 -30.98
CA TYR A 73 -7.03 0.68 -31.57
C TYR A 73 -6.44 -0.45 -32.43
N GLY A 74 -6.55 -1.70 -31.98
CA GLY A 74 -6.10 -2.87 -32.75
C GLY A 74 -6.88 -3.04 -34.05
N ALA A 75 -8.21 -2.89 -34.03
CA ALA A 75 -9.05 -2.94 -35.23
C ALA A 75 -8.68 -1.84 -36.24
N VAL A 76 -8.46 -0.61 -35.75
CA VAL A 76 -8.02 0.51 -36.61
C VAL A 76 -6.65 0.25 -37.21
N MET A 77 -5.69 -0.26 -36.42
CA MET A 77 -4.35 -0.60 -36.94
C MET A 77 -4.42 -1.69 -38.00
N ASN A 78 -5.21 -2.74 -37.78
CA ASN A 78 -5.41 -3.80 -38.76
C ASN A 78 -6.00 -3.26 -40.06
N ALA A 79 -7.04 -2.41 -39.98
CA ALA A 79 -7.62 -1.78 -41.16
C ALA A 79 -6.59 -0.90 -41.92
N ILE A 80 -5.72 -0.19 -41.21
CA ILE A 80 -4.64 0.61 -41.82
C ILE A 80 -3.60 -0.30 -42.50
N ILE A 81 -3.23 -1.41 -41.87
CA ILE A 81 -2.27 -2.38 -42.42
C ILE A 81 -2.84 -3.06 -43.67
N GLU A 82 -4.13 -3.41 -43.66
CA GLU A 82 -4.83 -3.97 -44.82
C GLU A 82 -4.88 -2.98 -45.99
N GLN A 83 -5.13 -1.70 -45.71
CA GLN A 83 -5.13 -0.65 -46.74
C GLN A 83 -3.73 -0.31 -47.25
N ARG A 84 -2.71 -0.35 -46.39
CA ARG A 84 -1.33 0.07 -46.69
C ARG A 84 -0.31 -0.85 -46.00
N PRO A 85 0.04 -1.99 -46.61
CA PRO A 85 0.95 -2.95 -45.99
C PRO A 85 2.38 -2.40 -45.81
N GLU A 86 2.78 -1.44 -46.63
CA GLU A 86 4.08 -0.75 -46.55
C GLU A 86 4.31 -0.06 -45.19
N LEU A 87 3.24 0.36 -44.51
CA LEU A 87 3.33 1.05 -43.23
C LEU A 87 3.45 0.09 -42.03
N LYS A 88 3.27 -1.21 -42.23
CA LYS A 88 3.23 -2.22 -41.17
C LYS A 88 4.48 -2.20 -40.30
N GLU A 89 5.66 -2.28 -40.92
CA GLU A 89 6.94 -2.31 -40.18
C GLU A 89 7.18 -1.01 -39.42
N LYS A 90 6.87 0.14 -40.02
CA LYS A 90 7.00 1.44 -39.37
C LYS A 90 6.06 1.58 -38.17
N LEU A 91 4.82 1.07 -38.30
CA LEU A 91 3.84 1.11 -37.22
C LEU A 91 4.27 0.21 -36.05
N LEU A 92 4.67 -1.03 -36.35
CA LEU A 92 5.17 -1.97 -35.36
C LEU A 92 6.43 -1.46 -34.67
N GLY A 93 7.40 -0.93 -35.41
CA GLY A 93 8.63 -0.37 -34.84
C GLY A 93 8.37 0.82 -33.92
N ARG A 94 7.38 1.68 -34.24
CA ARG A 94 6.98 2.77 -33.34
C ARG A 94 6.28 2.27 -32.08
N LEU A 95 5.44 1.24 -32.20
CA LEU A 95 4.79 0.61 -31.06
C LEU A 95 5.81 -0.03 -30.12
N GLU A 96 6.79 -0.75 -30.68
CA GLU A 96 7.86 -1.36 -29.92
C GLU A 96 8.70 -0.29 -29.19
N ALA A 97 9.13 0.77 -29.88
CA ALA A 97 9.88 1.86 -29.26
C ALA A 97 9.11 2.51 -28.09
N ASN A 98 7.81 2.76 -28.27
CA ASN A 98 6.95 3.30 -27.21
C ASN A 98 6.79 2.33 -26.03
N TYR A 99 6.63 1.04 -26.32
CA TYR A 99 6.55 0.01 -25.29
C TYR A 99 7.84 -0.06 -24.46
N GLN A 100 9.00 -0.08 -25.12
CA GLN A 100 10.29 -0.08 -24.43
C GLN A 100 10.49 1.18 -23.57
N TYR A 101 10.03 2.34 -24.03
CA TYR A 101 10.06 3.58 -23.24
C TYR A 101 9.19 3.47 -21.98
N LEU A 102 7.97 2.96 -22.09
CA LEU A 102 7.08 2.76 -20.94
C LEU A 102 7.68 1.75 -19.95
N LEU A 103 8.20 0.63 -20.45
CA LEU A 103 8.88 -0.39 -19.64
C LEU A 103 10.06 0.21 -18.87
N ALA A 104 10.92 0.97 -19.53
CA ALA A 104 12.06 1.63 -18.89
C ALA A 104 11.62 2.58 -17.77
N ARG A 105 10.55 3.34 -17.99
CA ARG A 105 9.97 4.26 -17.00
C ARG A 105 9.38 3.51 -15.80
N GLU A 106 8.65 2.43 -16.03
CA GLU A 106 8.10 1.60 -14.96
C GLU A 106 9.21 1.00 -14.11
N ILE A 107 10.23 0.42 -14.74
CA ILE A 107 11.38 -0.14 -14.04
C ILE A 107 12.10 0.95 -13.22
N ALA A 108 12.29 2.15 -13.77
CA ALA A 108 12.88 3.27 -13.03
C ALA A 108 12.05 3.66 -11.80
N THR A 109 10.73 3.70 -11.95
CA THR A 109 9.80 4.00 -10.85
C THR A 109 9.85 2.91 -9.79
N LEU A 110 9.82 1.63 -10.18
CA LEU A 110 9.90 0.50 -9.26
C LEU A 110 11.24 0.43 -8.51
N ARG A 111 12.34 0.78 -9.18
CA ARG A 111 13.66 0.91 -8.54
C ARG A 111 13.64 2.02 -7.50
N LEU A 112 13.04 3.17 -7.81
CA LEU A 112 12.92 4.29 -6.88
C LEU A 112 12.06 3.92 -5.66
N THR A 113 10.91 3.27 -5.87
CA THR A 113 10.05 2.82 -4.78
C THR A 113 10.74 1.77 -3.89
N ARG A 114 11.55 0.88 -4.48
CA ARG A 114 12.35 -0.08 -3.71
C ARG A 114 13.38 0.64 -2.85
N LYS A 115 14.18 1.54 -3.43
CA LYS A 115 15.16 2.32 -2.65
C LYS A 115 14.51 3.15 -1.54
N LEU A 116 13.29 3.66 -1.75
CA LEU A 116 12.51 4.35 -0.71
C LEU A 116 12.10 3.40 0.42
N ALA A 117 11.62 2.19 0.08
CA ALA A 117 11.24 1.17 1.06
C ALA A 117 12.44 0.68 1.88
N ASP A 118 13.61 0.53 1.24
CA ASP A 118 14.86 0.14 1.89
C ASP A 118 15.50 1.29 2.69
N GLY A 119 14.93 2.51 2.65
CA GLY A 119 15.46 3.70 3.33
C GLY A 119 16.75 4.27 2.73
N GLU A 120 17.21 3.70 1.61
CA GLU A 120 18.45 4.08 0.93
C GLU A 120 18.25 5.26 -0.05
N TYR A 121 17.03 5.52 -0.48
CA TYR A 121 16.75 6.63 -1.41
C TYR A 121 16.78 7.98 -0.71
N ARG A 122 17.87 8.72 -0.91
CA ARG A 122 18.01 10.11 -0.47
C ARG A 122 17.70 11.04 -1.65
N THR A 123 16.69 11.89 -1.49
CA THR A 123 16.40 12.94 -2.48
C THR A 123 17.47 14.03 -2.40
N SER A 124 17.73 14.72 -3.51
CA SER A 124 18.75 15.79 -3.60
C SER A 124 18.56 16.95 -2.62
N ASN A 125 17.38 17.05 -2.00
CA ASN A 125 17.02 18.13 -1.08
C ASN A 125 17.33 17.80 0.39
N VAL A 126 17.78 16.58 0.69
CA VAL A 126 18.18 16.18 2.05
C VAL A 126 19.70 16.27 2.15
N THR A 127 20.19 17.37 2.71
CA THR A 127 21.61 17.52 3.07
C THR A 127 21.87 16.65 4.30
N CYS A 128 22.72 15.64 4.20
CA CYS A 128 23.17 14.90 5.36
C CYS A 128 24.10 15.77 6.19
N VAL A 129 23.62 16.23 7.34
CA VAL A 129 24.52 16.52 8.48
C VAL A 129 25.06 15.14 8.88
N ALA A 130 26.38 14.96 8.80
CA ALA A 130 27.01 13.72 9.27
C ALA A 130 26.56 13.48 10.71
N LEU A 131 25.99 12.30 10.99
CA LEU A 131 25.78 11.90 12.37
C LEU A 131 27.17 11.67 12.97
N ASP A 132 27.49 12.36 14.05
CA ASP A 132 28.75 12.21 14.77
C ASP A 132 28.91 10.74 15.18
N GLU A 133 29.83 10.01 14.53
CA GLU A 133 30.13 8.61 14.85
C GLU A 133 30.63 8.44 16.31
N ASP A 134 31.14 9.52 16.91
CA ASP A 134 31.58 9.56 18.32
C ASP A 134 30.43 9.41 19.32
N ALA A 135 29.19 9.76 18.96
CA ALA A 135 28.03 9.57 19.83
C ALA A 135 27.56 8.10 19.89
N LEU A 136 27.79 7.32 18.83
CA LEU A 136 27.42 5.90 18.77
C LEU A 136 28.48 4.99 19.42
N ALA A 137 29.75 5.42 19.44
CA ALA A 137 30.83 4.67 20.10
C ALA A 137 30.77 4.74 21.64
N SER A 138 30.21 5.80 22.22
CA SER A 138 30.13 5.97 23.69
C SER A 138 28.98 5.20 24.35
N GLY A 139 28.02 4.65 23.58
CA GLY A 139 26.88 3.91 24.10
C GLY A 139 27.07 2.39 24.24
N SER A 140 28.21 1.83 23.82
CA SER A 140 28.42 0.36 23.75
C SER A 140 29.30 -0.23 24.87
N SER A 141 29.68 0.54 25.91
CA SER A 141 30.38 -0.04 27.06
C SER A 141 29.40 -0.70 28.04
N ALA A 142 29.01 -1.93 27.76
CA ALA A 142 28.42 -2.83 28.76
C ALA A 142 29.49 -3.18 29.83
N PRO A 143 29.13 -3.26 31.13
CA PRO A 143 30.09 -3.53 32.19
C PRO A 143 30.50 -5.01 32.19
N THR A 144 31.81 -5.25 32.09
CA THR A 144 32.44 -6.57 32.21
C THR A 144 32.41 -7.03 33.68
N GLU A 145 31.72 -8.14 33.98
CA GLU A 145 31.77 -8.81 35.29
C GLU A 145 33.17 -9.43 35.54
N PRO A 146 33.69 -9.40 36.79
CA PRO A 146 34.99 -9.98 37.13
C PRO A 146 34.90 -11.50 37.43
N PRO A 147 35.98 -12.27 37.20
CA PRO A 147 35.96 -13.71 37.32
C PRO A 147 36.04 -14.18 38.78
N ARG A 148 35.34 -15.28 39.08
CA ARG A 148 35.63 -16.19 40.20
C ARG A 148 35.85 -17.59 39.67
#